data_AF-A0A7X7RST0-F1
#
_entry.id   AF-A0A7X7RST0-F1
#
_cell.length_a   1.000
_cell.length_b   1.000
_cell.length_c   1.000
_cell.angle_alpha   90.00
_cell.angle_beta   90.00
_cell.angle_gamma   90.00
#
_symmetry.space_group_name_H-M   'P 1'
#
loop_
_entity.id
_entity.type
_entity.pdbx_description
1 polymer ?
#
loop_
_entity_poly.entity_id
_entity_poly.type
_entity_poly.pdbx_seq_one_letter_code
_entity_poly.pdbx_strand_id
1 'polypeptide(L)'
;LLYLLKENGLRTVEDGGTVKVTATDNADVLNMMDQGNIDAAIVPEPWGSILEANGAEIVLNYNQLFLDGNYPSAVVVVRNDFMKEHPEAVEEFLKVHEETTHYINHNKEEAAKIINAEINEATGKSLDVSILNNAFTKITFTTEVSEGALHTFADISKEQGFIKELPSKELVK
;
A
#
# COMPACT_ATOMS: atom_id res chain seq x y z
N LEU A 1 -0.28 -7.92 8.11
CA LEU A 1 -0.71 -8.10 9.52
C LEU A 1 -0.55 -9.53 10.02
N LEU A 2 -1.29 -10.52 9.48
CA LEU A 2 -1.27 -11.90 10.01
C LEU A 2 0.14 -12.52 10.05
N TYR A 3 0.93 -12.33 8.99
CA TYR A 3 2.34 -12.72 8.96
C TYR A 3 3.15 -12.11 10.12
N LEU A 4 3.04 -10.80 10.33
CA LEU A 4 3.73 -10.08 11.40
C LEU A 4 3.34 -10.62 12.79
N LEU A 5 2.05 -10.91 13.02
CA LEU A 5 1.59 -11.49 14.27
C LEU A 5 2.28 -12.84 14.52
N LYS A 6 2.27 -13.71 13.51
CA LYS A 6 2.88 -15.04 13.58
C LYS A 6 4.39 -14.97 13.85
N GLU A 7 5.12 -14.12 13.13
CA GLU A 7 6.57 -13.95 13.30
C GLU A 7 6.93 -13.49 14.73
N ASN A 8 5.99 -12.83 15.41
CA ASN A 8 6.15 -12.37 16.80
C ASN A 8 5.47 -13.30 17.82
N GLY A 9 5.10 -14.53 17.43
CA GLY A 9 4.49 -15.52 18.32
C GLY A 9 3.07 -15.20 18.77
N LEU A 10 2.42 -14.21 18.15
CA LEU A 10 1.05 -13.80 18.39
C LEU A 10 0.09 -14.54 17.45
N ARG A 11 -1.16 -14.70 17.91
CA ARG A 11 -2.22 -15.41 17.18
C ARG A 11 -3.53 -14.65 17.27
N THR A 12 -4.37 -14.83 16.26
CA THR A 12 -5.72 -14.30 16.22
C THR A 12 -6.61 -15.01 17.25
N VAL A 13 -7.73 -14.42 17.66
CA VAL A 13 -8.69 -15.09 18.57
C VAL A 13 -9.26 -16.35 17.93
N GLU A 14 -9.49 -16.31 16.62
CA GLU A 14 -9.96 -17.43 15.81
C GLU A 14 -9.00 -18.62 15.84
N ASP A 15 -7.69 -18.36 15.94
CA ASP A 15 -6.63 -19.36 16.04
C ASP A 15 -6.19 -19.64 17.49
N GLY A 16 -7.05 -19.33 18.47
CA GLY A 16 -6.81 -19.59 19.90
C GLY A 16 -5.79 -18.65 20.56
N GLY A 17 -5.52 -17.51 19.96
CA GLY A 17 -4.68 -16.43 20.49
C GLY A 17 -5.49 -15.32 21.16
N THR A 18 -4.89 -14.13 21.21
CA THR A 18 -5.41 -12.98 21.96
C THR A 18 -5.64 -11.74 21.10
N VAL A 19 -5.24 -11.76 19.83
CA VAL A 19 -5.33 -10.60 18.95
C VAL A 19 -6.63 -10.65 18.14
N LYS A 20 -7.52 -9.68 18.30
CA LYS A 20 -8.69 -9.56 17.44
C LYS A 20 -8.30 -8.80 16.16
N VAL A 21 -8.47 -9.41 15.00
CA VAL A 21 -8.21 -8.78 13.71
C VAL A 21 -9.54 -8.42 13.05
N THR A 22 -9.65 -7.20 12.54
CA THR A 22 -10.82 -6.74 11.79
C THR A 22 -10.36 -6.13 10.47
N ALA A 23 -10.93 -6.56 9.36
CA ALA A 23 -10.77 -5.90 8.08
C ALA A 23 -11.72 -4.70 8.01
N THR A 24 -11.20 -3.54 7.63
CA THR A 24 -11.96 -2.31 7.50
C THR A 24 -11.39 -1.47 6.37
N ASP A 25 -12.20 -0.59 5.80
CA ASP A 25 -11.73 0.36 4.80
C ASP A 25 -10.82 1.39 5.46
N ASN A 26 -9.74 1.78 4.78
CA ASN A 26 -8.77 2.71 5.34
C ASN A 26 -9.41 4.05 5.78
N ALA A 27 -10.47 4.48 5.09
CA ALA A 27 -11.23 5.69 5.41
C ALA A 27 -11.94 5.63 6.77
N ASP A 28 -12.28 4.43 7.25
CA ASP A 28 -12.99 4.23 8.51
C ASP A 28 -12.04 4.05 9.71
N VAL A 29 -10.75 3.79 9.46
CA VAL A 29 -9.75 3.47 10.49
C VAL A 29 -9.65 4.55 11.56
N LEU A 30 -9.61 5.83 11.16
CA LEU A 30 -9.53 6.95 12.11
C LEU A 30 -10.73 6.94 13.07
N ASN A 31 -11.95 6.83 12.52
CA ASN A 31 -13.16 6.79 13.34
C ASN A 31 -13.21 5.53 14.24
N MET A 32 -12.74 4.37 13.75
CA MET A 32 -12.65 3.18 14.59
C MET A 32 -11.66 3.35 15.75
N MET A 33 -10.53 4.03 15.51
CA MET A 33 -9.54 4.32 16.54
C MET A 33 -10.08 5.32 17.57
N ASP A 34 -10.70 6.41 17.11
CA ASP A 34 -11.31 7.44 17.98
C ASP A 34 -12.41 6.86 18.88
N GLN A 35 -13.18 5.89 18.37
CA GLN A 35 -14.22 5.18 19.13
C GLN A 35 -13.66 4.11 20.09
N GLY A 36 -12.35 3.83 20.05
CA GLY A 36 -11.72 2.76 20.84
C GLY A 36 -12.10 1.36 20.37
N ASN A 37 -12.55 1.22 19.11
CA ASN A 37 -12.88 -0.09 18.52
C ASN A 37 -11.64 -0.87 18.07
N ILE A 38 -10.53 -0.18 17.83
CA ILE A 38 -9.22 -0.75 17.49
C ILE A 38 -8.12 -0.06 18.29
N ASP A 39 -7.11 -0.83 18.69
CA ASP A 39 -5.94 -0.31 19.41
C ASP A 39 -4.79 0.10 18.47
N ALA A 40 -4.73 -0.50 17.28
CA ALA A 40 -3.69 -0.26 16.28
C ALA A 40 -4.19 -0.59 14.87
N ALA A 41 -3.56 -0.01 13.85
CA ALA A 41 -3.85 -0.28 12.45
C ALA A 41 -2.56 -0.36 11.62
N ILE A 42 -2.58 -1.21 10.59
CA ILE A 42 -1.57 -1.21 9.52
C ILE A 42 -2.26 -0.61 8.30
N VAL A 43 -1.85 0.58 7.89
CA VAL A 43 -2.44 1.32 6.77
C VAL A 43 -1.36 1.86 5.84
N PRO A 44 -1.62 1.98 4.52
CA PRO A 44 -0.72 2.68 3.61
C PRO A 44 -0.83 4.20 3.79
N GLU A 45 0.16 4.94 3.29
CA GLU A 45 0.02 6.40 3.15
C GLU A 45 -1.06 6.75 2.10
N PRO A 46 -1.79 7.87 2.24
CA PRO A 46 -1.63 8.93 3.25
C PRO A 46 -2.35 8.65 4.59
N TRP A 47 -2.98 7.48 4.76
CA TRP A 47 -3.78 7.18 5.96
C TRP A 47 -2.93 7.14 7.23
N GLY A 48 -1.70 6.64 7.17
CA GLY A 48 -0.76 6.72 8.28
C GLY A 48 -0.54 8.16 8.75
N SER A 49 -0.25 9.07 7.82
CA SER A 49 -0.10 10.49 8.12
C SER A 49 -1.39 11.15 8.63
N ILE A 50 -2.57 10.72 8.17
CA ILE A 50 -3.86 11.19 8.68
C ILE A 50 -4.02 10.77 10.16
N LEU A 51 -3.70 9.52 10.50
CA LEU A 51 -3.81 9.04 11.88
C LEU A 51 -2.85 9.80 12.82
N GLU A 52 -1.59 10.00 12.42
CA GLU A 52 -0.63 10.79 13.19
C GLU A 52 -1.09 12.23 13.42
N ALA A 53 -1.64 12.88 12.38
CA ALA A 53 -2.17 14.24 12.50
C ALA A 53 -3.36 14.32 13.48
N ASN A 54 -4.02 13.20 13.76
CA ASN A 54 -5.12 13.09 14.73
C ASN A 54 -4.67 12.46 16.07
N GLY A 55 -3.36 12.36 16.32
CA GLY A 55 -2.80 11.98 17.62
C GLY A 55 -2.44 10.50 17.77
N ALA A 56 -2.53 9.70 16.71
CA ALA A 56 -1.99 8.34 16.74
C ALA A 56 -0.45 8.35 16.75
N GLU A 57 0.16 7.34 17.35
CA GLU A 57 1.61 7.17 17.39
C GLU A 57 2.07 6.03 16.46
N ILE A 58 3.16 6.24 15.74
CA ILE A 58 3.80 5.16 14.96
C ILE A 58 4.50 4.21 15.93
N VAL A 59 3.97 2.99 16.04
CA VAL A 59 4.59 1.90 16.80
C VAL A 59 5.57 1.06 15.97
N LEU A 60 5.32 0.94 14.66
CA LEU A 60 6.15 0.26 13.68
C LEU A 60 6.11 1.02 12.36
N ASN A 61 7.27 1.43 11.86
CA ASN A 61 7.39 2.13 10.58
C ASN A 61 7.40 1.13 9.41
N TYR A 62 7.14 1.59 8.19
CA TYR A 62 7.01 0.73 7.00
C TYR A 62 8.23 -0.17 6.78
N ASN A 63 9.42 0.35 7.04
CA ASN A 63 10.68 -0.38 6.89
C ASN A 63 10.92 -1.44 7.99
N GLN A 64 10.12 -1.45 9.05
CA GLN A 64 10.19 -2.48 10.11
C GLN A 64 9.15 -3.57 9.89
N LEU A 65 8.20 -3.36 8.96
CA LEU A 65 7.02 -4.21 8.82
C LEU A 65 7.29 -5.45 7.97
N PHE A 66 7.98 -5.27 6.85
CA PHE A 66 8.26 -6.34 5.90
C PHE A 66 9.46 -5.95 5.02
N LEU A 67 10.34 -6.91 4.69
CA LEU A 67 11.46 -6.77 3.74
C LEU A 67 12.23 -5.43 3.79
N ASP A 68 12.49 -4.90 4.99
CA ASP A 68 13.16 -3.62 5.22
C ASP A 68 12.53 -2.42 4.45
N GLY A 69 11.23 -2.50 4.15
CA GLY A 69 10.50 -1.49 3.37
C GLY A 69 10.54 -1.71 1.85
N ASN A 70 11.31 -2.70 1.38
CA ASN A 70 11.44 -3.03 -0.03
C ASN A 70 10.34 -3.99 -0.50
N TYR A 71 9.09 -3.53 -0.42
CA TYR A 71 7.92 -4.25 -0.90
C TYR A 71 6.93 -3.29 -1.56
N PRO A 72 6.26 -3.72 -2.65
CA PRO A 72 5.30 -2.85 -3.32
C PRO A 72 4.04 -2.69 -2.47
N SER A 73 3.61 -1.45 -2.24
CA SER A 73 2.26 -1.17 -1.71
C SER A 73 1.19 -1.22 -2.79
N ALA A 74 1.56 -0.95 -4.05
CA ALA A 74 0.69 -1.02 -5.21
C ALA A 74 1.51 -1.45 -6.42
N VAL A 75 0.86 -2.14 -7.36
CA VAL A 75 1.45 -2.56 -8.64
C VAL A 75 0.49 -2.25 -9.78
N VAL A 76 1.04 -1.97 -10.96
CA VAL A 76 0.27 -1.89 -12.20
C VAL A 76 0.07 -3.30 -12.72
N VAL A 77 -1.17 -3.66 -13.05
CA VAL A 77 -1.51 -4.98 -13.62
C VAL A 77 -2.29 -4.77 -14.90
N VAL A 78 -1.89 -5.47 -15.97
CA VAL A 78 -2.61 -5.51 -17.24
C VAL A 78 -3.22 -6.90 -17.45
N ARG A 79 -4.43 -6.94 -17.99
CA ARG A 79 -5.05 -8.21 -18.39
C ARG A 79 -4.30 -8.80 -19.58
N ASN A 80 -3.99 -10.09 -19.51
CA ASN A 80 -3.25 -10.78 -20.56
C ASN A 80 -3.86 -10.64 -21.96
N ASP A 81 -5.19 -10.74 -22.08
CA ASP A 81 -5.87 -10.62 -23.38
C ASP A 81 -5.75 -9.19 -23.93
N PHE A 82 -5.93 -8.18 -23.08
CA PHE A 82 -5.77 -6.77 -23.46
C PHE A 82 -4.35 -6.47 -23.93
N MET A 83 -3.33 -7.00 -23.24
CA MET A 83 -1.94 -6.84 -23.65
C MET A 83 -1.63 -7.49 -25.01
N LYS A 84 -2.26 -8.63 -25.32
CA LYS A 84 -2.09 -9.30 -26.62
C LYS A 84 -2.83 -8.57 -27.74
N GLU A 85 -4.02 -8.06 -27.46
CA GLU A 85 -4.88 -7.37 -28.42
C GLU A 85 -4.42 -5.92 -28.69
N HIS A 86 -3.81 -5.28 -27.68
CA HIS A 86 -3.41 -3.87 -27.71
C HIS A 86 -1.97 -3.64 -27.20
N PRO A 87 -0.95 -4.31 -27.78
CA PRO A 87 0.43 -4.21 -27.29
C PRO A 87 0.97 -2.78 -27.34
N GLU A 88 0.67 -2.03 -28.41
CA GLU A 88 1.12 -0.63 -28.56
C GLU A 88 0.53 0.29 -27.47
N ALA A 89 -0.73 0.07 -27.09
CA ALA A 89 -1.37 0.87 -26.04
C ALA A 89 -0.77 0.58 -24.66
N VAL A 90 -0.38 -0.68 -24.41
CA VAL A 90 0.31 -1.06 -23.17
C VAL A 90 1.71 -0.47 -23.11
N GLU A 91 2.46 -0.52 -24.22
CA GLU A 91 3.80 0.06 -24.30
C GLU A 91 3.78 1.58 -24.08
N GLU A 92 2.85 2.28 -24.73
CA GLU A 92 2.69 3.73 -24.54
C GLU A 92 2.26 4.07 -23.11
N PHE A 93 1.34 3.31 -22.52
CA PHE A 93 0.94 3.51 -21.12
C PHE A 93 2.12 3.35 -20.16
N LEU A 94 2.93 2.29 -20.31
CA LEU A 94 4.08 2.03 -19.44
C LEU A 94 5.14 3.13 -19.58
N LYS A 95 5.40 3.59 -20.80
CA LYS A 95 6.31 4.70 -21.05
C LYS A 95 5.84 5.99 -20.36
N VAL A 96 4.57 6.37 -20.51
CA VAL A 96 4.02 7.56 -19.84
C VAL A 96 4.01 7.39 -18.33
N HIS A 97 3.76 6.18 -17.82
CA HIS A 97 3.79 5.88 -16.39
C HIS A 97 5.21 6.04 -15.82
N GLU A 98 6.24 5.61 -16.54
CA GLU A 98 7.64 5.80 -16.19
C GLU A 98 8.04 7.29 -16.20
N GLU A 99 7.73 8.01 -17.28
CA GLU A 99 7.95 9.45 -17.39
C GLU A 99 7.26 10.22 -16.24
N THR A 100 6.02 9.84 -15.90
CA THR A 100 5.27 10.43 -14.80
C THR A 100 5.91 10.12 -13.44
N THR A 101 6.39 8.90 -13.24
CA THR A 101 7.09 8.51 -12.00
C THR A 101 8.39 9.30 -11.84
N HIS A 102 9.15 9.50 -12.92
CA HIS A 102 10.31 10.38 -12.92
C HIS A 102 9.93 11.82 -12.62
N TYR A 103 8.85 12.34 -13.22
CA TYR A 103 8.36 13.69 -12.97
C TYR A 103 8.03 13.90 -11.49
N ILE A 104 7.29 12.98 -10.85
CA ILE A 104 6.94 13.06 -9.43
C ILE A 104 8.20 13.14 -8.56
N ASN A 105 9.19 12.30 -8.84
CA ASN A 105 10.43 12.28 -8.08
C ASN A 105 11.24 13.58 -8.18
N HIS A 106 11.22 14.25 -9.34
CA HIS A 106 11.94 15.52 -9.55
C HIS A 106 11.13 16.76 -9.18
N ASN A 107 9.80 16.67 -9.09
CA ASN A 107 8.90 17.80 -8.91
C ASN A 107 7.91 17.55 -7.76
N LYS A 108 8.39 17.02 -6.62
CA LYS A 108 7.54 16.54 -5.52
C LYS A 108 6.47 17.53 -5.07
N GLU A 109 6.81 18.81 -4.91
CA GLU A 109 5.86 19.83 -4.45
C GLU A 109 4.73 20.06 -5.47
N GLU A 110 5.07 20.13 -6.76
CA GLU A 110 4.08 20.34 -7.82
C GLU A 110 3.22 19.09 -8.03
N ALA A 111 3.85 17.91 -8.04
CA ALA A 111 3.14 16.63 -8.09
C ALA A 111 2.15 16.48 -6.92
N ALA A 112 2.57 16.88 -5.71
CA ALA A 112 1.71 16.86 -4.53
C ALA A 112 0.49 17.80 -4.71
N LYS A 113 0.67 19.01 -5.26
CA LYS A 113 -0.45 19.91 -5.56
C LYS A 113 -1.44 19.30 -6.57
N ILE A 114 -0.92 18.71 -7.65
CA ILE A 114 -1.74 18.03 -8.67
C ILE A 114 -2.54 16.90 -8.02
N ILE A 115 -1.86 16.00 -7.28
CA ILE A 115 -2.51 14.89 -6.58
C ILE A 115 -3.59 15.39 -5.61
N ASN A 116 -3.35 16.47 -4.88
CA ASN A 116 -4.32 16.99 -3.93
C ASN A 116 -5.55 17.64 -4.61
N ALA A 117 -5.36 18.20 -5.80
CA ALA A 117 -6.46 18.70 -6.63
C ALA A 117 -7.32 17.53 -7.15
N GLU A 118 -6.70 16.46 -7.65
CA GLU A 118 -7.38 15.24 -8.10
C GLU A 118 -8.15 14.56 -6.95
N ILE A 119 -7.56 14.49 -5.75
CA ILE A 119 -8.25 13.98 -4.56
C ILE A 119 -9.50 14.83 -4.26
N ASN A 120 -9.40 16.14 -4.34
CA ASN A 120 -10.55 17.03 -4.12
C ASN A 120 -11.62 16.88 -5.19
N GLU A 121 -11.23 16.73 -6.46
CA GLU A 121 -12.18 16.48 -7.54
C GLU A 121 -12.92 15.15 -7.34
N ALA A 122 -12.21 14.10 -6.94
CA ALA A 122 -12.77 12.77 -6.75
C ALA A 122 -13.61 12.63 -5.47
N THR A 123 -13.26 13.33 -4.38
CA THR A 123 -13.82 13.11 -3.05
C THR A 123 -14.56 14.32 -2.46
N GLY A 124 -14.40 15.50 -3.07
CA GLY A 124 -14.91 16.77 -2.56
C GLY A 124 -14.09 17.38 -1.42
N LYS A 125 -12.94 16.79 -1.06
CA LYS A 125 -12.09 17.30 0.03
C LYS A 125 -10.60 17.06 -0.22
N SER A 126 -9.82 18.15 -0.26
CA SER A 126 -8.35 18.08 -0.23
C SER A 126 -7.80 17.60 1.12
N LEU A 127 -6.59 17.04 1.08
CA LEU A 127 -5.75 16.80 2.24
C LEU A 127 -5.03 18.08 2.68
N ASP A 128 -4.79 18.21 3.99
CA ASP A 128 -3.92 19.26 4.51
C ASP A 128 -2.50 19.10 3.98
N VAL A 129 -1.85 20.22 3.68
CA VAL A 129 -0.49 20.24 3.11
C VAL A 129 0.52 19.53 4.00
N SER A 130 0.36 19.60 5.33
CA SER A 130 1.23 18.89 6.28
C SER A 130 1.10 17.36 6.17
N ILE A 131 -0.12 16.84 6.03
CA ILE A 131 -0.41 15.41 5.86
C ILE A 131 0.21 14.93 4.54
N LEU A 132 -0.03 15.68 3.47
CA LEU A 132 0.50 15.37 2.15
C LEU A 132 2.03 15.34 2.14
N ASN A 133 2.67 16.36 2.73
CA ASN A 133 4.13 16.42 2.84
C ASN A 133 4.68 15.25 3.67
N ASN A 134 4.06 14.93 4.81
CA ASN A 134 4.47 13.80 5.65
C ASN A 134 4.38 12.48 4.87
N ALA A 135 3.25 12.23 4.20
CA ALA A 135 3.04 11.04 3.39
C ALA A 135 4.13 10.89 2.30
N PHE A 136 4.46 11.96 1.59
CA PHE A 136 5.49 11.96 0.54
C PHE A 136 6.91 11.66 1.05
N THR A 137 7.19 11.84 2.35
CA THR A 137 8.50 11.42 2.92
C THR A 137 8.61 9.91 3.11
N LYS A 138 7.48 9.20 3.15
CA LYS A 138 7.39 7.76 3.41
C LYS A 138 6.99 6.95 2.18
N ILE A 139 6.62 7.62 1.08
CA ILE A 139 6.32 6.97 -0.20
C ILE A 139 7.57 6.97 -1.06
N THR A 140 7.91 5.79 -1.58
CA THR A 140 8.87 5.65 -2.67
C THR A 140 8.11 5.47 -3.98
N PHE A 141 8.28 6.42 -4.90
CA PHE A 141 7.75 6.34 -6.26
C PHE A 141 8.80 5.67 -7.14
N THR A 142 8.51 4.46 -7.62
CA THR A 142 9.43 3.68 -8.47
C THR A 142 8.64 2.86 -9.47
N THR A 143 9.25 2.61 -10.63
CA THR A 143 8.79 1.64 -11.63
C THR A 143 9.43 0.26 -11.44
N GLU A 144 10.43 0.15 -10.55
CA GLU A 144 11.06 -1.13 -10.23
C GLU A 144 10.08 -2.04 -9.51
N VAL A 145 9.94 -3.27 -10.02
CA VAL A 145 9.10 -4.30 -9.41
C VAL A 145 9.98 -5.36 -8.77
N SER A 146 9.88 -5.51 -7.45
CA SER A 146 10.58 -6.57 -6.72
C SER A 146 9.85 -7.91 -6.88
N GLU A 147 10.26 -8.72 -7.87
CA GLU A 147 9.76 -10.09 -8.05
C GLU A 147 9.87 -10.93 -6.78
N GLY A 148 11.00 -10.81 -6.06
CA GLY A 148 11.22 -11.52 -4.80
C GLY A 148 10.21 -11.14 -3.73
N ALA A 149 9.87 -9.85 -3.61
CA ALA A 149 8.84 -9.39 -2.68
C ALA A 149 7.45 -9.92 -3.06
N LEU A 150 7.11 -9.91 -4.36
CA LEU A 150 5.83 -10.45 -4.85
C LEU A 150 5.70 -11.96 -4.60
N HIS A 151 6.77 -12.72 -4.84
CA HIS A 151 6.79 -14.16 -4.54
C HIS A 151 6.67 -14.42 -3.04
N THR A 152 7.39 -13.68 -2.20
CA THR A 152 7.27 -13.78 -0.74
C THR A 152 5.85 -13.47 -0.28
N PHE A 153 5.20 -12.46 -0.87
CA PHE A 153 3.82 -12.13 -0.57
C PHE A 153 2.84 -13.23 -1.00
N ALA A 154 3.09 -13.89 -2.13
CA ALA A 154 2.31 -15.04 -2.57
C ALA A 154 2.48 -16.26 -1.64
N ASP A 155 3.70 -16.52 -1.17
CA ASP A 155 3.98 -17.58 -0.20
C ASP A 155 3.25 -17.33 1.12
N ILE A 156 3.32 -16.10 1.65
CA ILE A 156 2.55 -15.68 2.82
C ILE A 156 1.06 -15.86 2.57
N SER A 157 0.55 -15.42 1.41
CA SER A 157 -0.86 -15.54 1.08
C SER A 157 -1.33 -17.00 1.06
N LYS A 158 -0.49 -17.92 0.57
CA LYS A 158 -0.79 -19.35 0.55
C LYS A 158 -0.73 -19.95 1.96
N GLU A 159 0.28 -19.60 2.73
CA GLU A 159 0.44 -20.08 4.10
C GLU A 159 -0.71 -19.64 5.01
N GLN A 160 -1.20 -18.41 4.82
CA GLN A 160 -2.35 -17.86 5.52
C GLN A 160 -3.71 -18.31 4.91
N GLY A 161 -3.69 -19.13 3.86
CA GLY A 161 -4.89 -19.72 3.26
C GLY A 161 -5.71 -18.80 2.34
N PHE A 162 -5.20 -17.62 1.96
CA PHE A 162 -5.87 -16.70 1.04
C PHE A 162 -5.85 -17.18 -0.41
N ILE A 163 -4.79 -17.90 -0.81
CA ILE A 163 -4.68 -18.51 -2.13
C ILE A 163 -4.41 -20.02 -2.01
N LYS A 164 -4.95 -20.80 -2.94
CA LYS A 164 -4.77 -22.27 -2.96
C LYS A 164 -3.43 -22.69 -3.55
N GLU A 165 -2.99 -21.97 -4.56
CA GLU A 165 -1.82 -22.29 -5.37
C GLU A 165 -0.97 -21.03 -5.55
N LEU A 166 0.34 -21.24 -5.71
CA LEU A 166 1.24 -20.14 -5.99
C LEU A 166 1.07 -19.71 -7.45
N PRO A 167 1.21 -18.41 -7.75
CA PRO A 167 1.24 -17.94 -9.12
C PRO A 167 2.39 -18.57 -9.92
N SER A 168 2.26 -18.56 -11.25
CA SER A 168 3.35 -18.95 -12.14
C SER A 168 4.60 -18.10 -11.92
N LYS A 169 5.77 -18.61 -12.29
CA LYS A 169 7.04 -17.89 -12.13
C LYS A 169 7.14 -16.61 -12.98
N GLU A 170 6.36 -16.49 -14.05
CA GLU A 170 6.28 -15.28 -14.89
C GLU A 170 5.22 -14.30 -14.33
N LEU A 171 5.49 -13.72 -13.16
CA LEU A 171 4.61 -12.71 -12.55
C LEU A 171 4.84 -11.30 -13.10
N VAL A 172 6.09 -11.01 -13.48
CA VAL A 172 6.54 -9.70 -13.94
C VAL A 172 7.05 -9.88 -15.37
N LYS A 173 6.77 -8.90 -16.23
CA LYS A 173 7.18 -8.87 -17.63
C LYS A 173 7.88 -7.56 -17.92
#